data_AF-A0A5K0Y7E6-F1
#
_entry.id   AF-A0A5K0Y7E6-F1
#
_cell.length_a   1.000
_cell.length_b   1.000
_cell.length_c   1.000
_cell.angle_alpha   90.00
_cell.angle_beta   90.00
_cell.angle_gamma   90.00
#
_symmetry.space_group_name_H-M   'P 1'
#
loop_
_entity.id
_entity.type
_entity.pdbx_description
1 polymer ?
#
loop_
_entity_poly.entity_id
_entity_poly.type
_entity_poly.pdbx_seq_one_letter_code
_entity_poly.pdbx_strand_id
1 'polypeptide(L)'
;MQWVAHGLIEVGIDVKATKNRYIEDLIRRCLIEEIDLMSIKLHDILHDLAIYIGGREYGHASTTEHTRHLSLLGVHDAEAHKQNILEAENK
;
A
#
# COMPACT_ATOMS: atom_id res chain seq x y z
N MET A 1 -12.38 0.47 -7.67
CA MET A 1 -11.11 0.67 -8.43
C MET A 1 -10.46 1.96 -7.94
N GLN A 2 -9.51 1.90 -7.01
CA GLN A 2 -8.89 3.09 -6.41
C GLN A 2 -8.15 3.96 -7.44
N TRP A 3 -7.48 3.35 -8.43
CA TRP A 3 -6.73 4.09 -9.45
C TRP A 3 -7.62 4.99 -10.32
N VAL A 4 -8.86 4.58 -10.59
CA VAL A 4 -9.85 5.42 -11.29
C VAL A 4 -10.33 6.55 -10.37
N ALA A 5 -10.60 6.25 -9.10
CA ALA A 5 -11.05 7.24 -8.12
C ALA A 5 -10.00 8.33 -7.87
N HIS A 6 -8.72 7.99 -7.96
CA HIS A 6 -7.59 8.92 -7.86
C HIS A 6 -7.20 9.56 -9.21
N GLY A 7 -7.93 9.28 -10.30
CA GLY A 7 -7.64 9.83 -11.62
C GLY A 7 -6.36 9.33 -12.27
N LEU A 8 -5.76 8.24 -11.76
CA LEU A 8 -4.59 7.59 -12.36
C LEU A 8 -4.96 6.82 -13.65
N ILE A 9 -6.23 6.49 -13.81
CA ILE A 9 -6.82 5.95 -15.04
C ILE A 9 -7.99 6.85 -15.41
N GLU A 10 -7.97 7.41 -16.62
CA GLU A 10 -9.04 8.28 -17.12
C GLU A 10 -10.38 7.55 -17.27
N VAL A 11 -11.48 8.29 -17.08
CA VAL A 11 -12.83 7.78 -17.31
C VAL A 11 -13.16 7.92 -18.80
N GLY A 12 -13.56 6.81 -19.45
CA GLY A 12 -13.92 6.78 -20.88
C GLY A 12 -13.02 5.88 -21.74
N ILE A 13 -11.90 5.41 -21.19
CA ILE A 13 -11.08 4.34 -21.76
C ILE A 13 -11.45 3.00 -21.14
N ASP A 14 -11.04 1.89 -21.78
CA ASP A 14 -11.18 0.56 -21.17
C ASP A 14 -10.30 0.49 -19.91
N VAL A 15 -10.95 0.72 -18.76
CA VAL A 15 -10.34 0.76 -17.44
C VAL A 15 -9.64 -0.55 -17.11
N LYS A 16 -10.23 -1.70 -17.49
CA LYS A 16 -9.68 -3.02 -17.16
C LYS A 16 -8.43 -3.29 -17.98
N ALA A 17 -8.49 -3.06 -19.29
CA ALA A 17 -7.34 -3.23 -20.17
C ALA A 17 -6.20 -2.26 -19.81
N THR A 18 -6.53 -1.01 -19.49
CA THR A 18 -5.54 0.01 -19.11
C THR A 18 -4.85 -0.33 -17.80
N LYS A 19 -5.61 -0.73 -16.77
CA LYS A 19 -5.06 -1.20 -15.50
C LYS A 19 -4.10 -2.38 -15.72
N ASN A 20 -4.54 -3.38 -16.47
CA ASN A 20 -3.74 -4.58 -16.72
C ASN A 20 -2.42 -4.23 -17.44
N ARG A 21 -2.48 -3.33 -18.44
CA ARG A 21 -1.28 -2.82 -19.13
C ARG A 21 -0.30 -2.13 -18.18
N TYR A 22 -0.79 -1.28 -17.28
CA TYR A 22 0.07 -0.60 -16.32
C TYR A 22 0.71 -1.56 -15.31
N ILE A 23 -0.06 -2.54 -14.81
CA ILE A 23 0.49 -3.58 -13.95
C ILE A 23 1.57 -4.39 -14.69
N GLU A 24 1.30 -4.79 -15.93
CA GLU A 24 2.27 -5.51 -16.76
C GLU A 24 3.55 -4.69 -17.01
N ASP A 25 3.43 -3.40 -17.28
CA ASP A 25 4.58 -2.52 -17.46
C ASP A 25 5.39 -2.34 -16.17
N LEU A 26 4.75 -2.29 -14.99
CA LEU A 26 5.43 -2.25 -13.70
C LEU A 26 6.18 -3.55 -13.41
N ILE A 27 5.59 -4.71 -13.75
CA ILE A 27 6.25 -6.02 -13.65
C ILE A 27 7.46 -6.07 -14.59
N ARG A 28 7.30 -5.68 -15.85
CA ARG A 28 8.40 -5.65 -16.85
C ARG A 28 9.55 -4.74 -16.47
N ARG A 29 9.29 -3.71 -15.65
CA ARG A 29 10.31 -2.80 -15.10
C ARG A 29 10.92 -3.29 -13.79
N CYS A 30 10.53 -4.48 -13.31
CA CYS A 30 10.96 -5.05 -12.04
C CYS A 30 10.60 -4.16 -10.83
N LEU A 31 9.52 -3.37 -10.93
CA LEU A 31 9.06 -2.50 -9.84
C LEU A 31 8.06 -3.19 -8.93
N ILE A 32 7.34 -4.19 -9.42
CA ILE A 32 6.47 -5.06 -8.64
C ILE A 32 6.68 -6.49 -9.10
N GLU A 33 6.51 -7.44 -8.18
CA GLU A 33 6.65 -8.86 -8.46
C GLU A 33 5.26 -9.50 -8.45
N GLU A 34 4.97 -10.29 -9.47
CA GLU A 34 3.82 -11.20 -9.47
C GLU A 34 4.18 -12.44 -8.67
N ILE A 35 3.37 -12.79 -7.68
CA ILE A 35 3.54 -14.02 -6.88
C ILE A 35 2.68 -15.13 -7.49
N ASP A 36 1.42 -14.81 -7.80
CA ASP A 36 0.48 -15.67 -8.49
C ASP A 36 -0.49 -14.81 -9.36
N LEU A 37 -1.42 -15.47 -10.05
CA LEU A 37 -2.38 -14.85 -10.97
C LEU A 37 -3.24 -13.72 -10.37
N MET A 38 -3.34 -13.60 -9.04
CA MET A 38 -4.14 -12.60 -8.35
C MET A 38 -3.36 -11.73 -7.36
N SER A 39 -2.12 -12.08 -7.02
CA SER A 39 -1.33 -11.39 -6.02
C SER A 39 -0.01 -10.83 -6.56
N ILE A 40 0.25 -9.60 -6.16
CA ILE A 40 1.48 -8.86 -6.43
C ILE A 40 2.10 -8.42 -5.11
N LYS A 41 3.42 -8.33 -5.06
CA LYS A 41 4.15 -7.73 -3.94
C LYS A 41 5.15 -6.69 -4.43
N LEU A 42 5.56 -5.84 -3.50
CA LEU A 42 6.69 -4.94 -3.67
C LEU A 42 7.87 -5.53 -2.90
N HIS A 43 9.08 -5.46 -3.47
CA HIS A 43 10.29 -5.82 -2.74
C HIS A 43 10.53 -4.82 -1.59
N ASP A 44 11.04 -5.26 -0.45
CA ASP A 44 11.22 -4.43 0.76
C ASP A 44 11.99 -3.13 0.47
N ILE A 45 13.11 -3.21 -0.27
CA ILE A 45 13.88 -2.03 -0.69
C ILE A 45 13.04 -1.03 -1.52
N LEU A 46 12.20 -1.52 -2.43
CA LEU A 46 11.35 -0.65 -3.25
C LEU A 46 10.20 -0.08 -2.42
N HIS A 47 9.72 -0.83 -1.44
CA HIS A 47 8.72 -0.38 -0.48
C HIS A 47 9.26 0.77 0.38
N ASP A 48 10.46 0.62 0.94
CA ASP A 48 11.13 1.67 1.71
C ASP A 48 11.40 2.90 0.86
N LEU A 49 11.82 2.71 -0.40
CA LEU A 49 12.01 3.81 -1.35
C LEU A 49 10.69 4.55 -1.63
N ALA A 50 9.59 3.83 -1.83
CA ALA A 50 8.27 4.44 -2.05
C ALA A 50 7.80 5.23 -0.83
N ILE A 51 8.00 4.71 0.38
CA ILE A 51 7.71 5.43 1.63
C ILE A 51 8.56 6.69 1.73
N TYR A 52 9.86 6.59 1.44
CA TYR A 52 10.77 7.72 1.54
C TYR A 52 10.42 8.85 0.56
N ILE A 53 10.06 8.52 -0.70
CA ILE A 53 9.61 9.49 -1.69
C ILE A 53 8.27 10.11 -1.27
N GLY A 54 7.28 9.28 -0.92
CA GLY A 54 5.96 9.75 -0.52
C GLY A 54 6.00 10.63 0.73
N GLY A 55 6.84 10.29 1.72
CA GLY A 55 7.04 11.10 2.92
C GLY A 55 7.71 12.45 2.64
N ARG A 56 8.59 12.52 1.65
CA ARG A 56 9.22 13.77 1.20
C ARG A 56 8.24 14.68 0.46
N GLU A 57 7.42 14.11 -0.42
CA GLU A 57 6.50 14.87 -1.26
C GLU A 57 5.23 15.31 -0.52
N TYR A 58 4.76 14.53 0.46
CA TYR A 58 3.45 14.73 1.09
C TYR A 58 3.49 14.96 2.60
N GLY A 59 4.68 15.14 3.20
CA GLY A 59 4.83 15.37 4.63
C GLY A 59 4.47 14.13 5.47
N HIS A 60 5.38 13.71 6.34
CA HIS A 60 5.18 12.52 7.15
C HIS A 60 4.02 12.71 8.13
N ALA A 61 2.93 11.96 7.93
CA ALA A 61 1.97 11.53 8.95
C ALA A 61 1.70 12.52 10.10
N SER A 62 1.38 13.77 9.77
CA SER A 62 0.67 14.66 10.69
C SER A 62 -0.76 14.77 10.19
N THR A 63 -1.71 14.58 11.11
CA THR A 63 -3.13 14.83 10.87
C THR A 63 -3.42 16.27 10.47
N THR A 64 -2.45 17.19 10.60
CA THR A 64 -2.73 18.62 10.55
C THR A 64 -2.25 19.39 9.34
N GLU A 65 -1.29 18.99 8.47
CA GLU A 65 -0.89 19.94 7.39
C GLU A 65 -0.60 19.46 5.95
N HIS A 66 -0.22 18.20 5.63
CA HIS A 66 0.18 17.89 4.22
C HIS A 66 -0.23 16.52 3.63
N THR A 67 -0.92 15.67 4.39
CA THR A 67 -1.28 14.32 3.93
C THR A 67 -2.34 14.35 2.82
N ARG A 68 -2.02 13.85 1.61
CA ARG A 68 -2.98 13.75 0.48
C ARG A 68 -3.88 12.51 0.56
N HIS A 69 -3.34 11.38 1.00
CA HIS A 69 -4.06 10.10 1.11
C HIS A 69 -3.65 9.40 2.40
N LEU A 70 -4.62 9.01 3.22
CA LEU A 70 -4.42 8.31 4.49
C LEU A 70 -5.06 6.93 4.42
N SER A 71 -4.30 5.90 4.77
CA SER A 71 -4.81 4.55 5.00
C SER A 71 -4.63 4.21 6.47
N LEU A 72 -5.69 3.75 7.13
CA LEU A 72 -5.63 3.28 8.51
C LEU A 72 -5.32 1.78 8.47
N LEU A 73 -4.16 1.38 8.97
CA LEU A 73 -3.88 -0.02 9.22
C LEU A 73 -4.78 -0.49 10.37
N GLY A 74 -5.60 -1.52 10.17
CA GLY A 74 -6.46 -2.07 11.22
C GLY A 74 -5.60 -2.58 12.37
N VAL A 75 -5.58 -1.87 13.49
CA VAL A 75 -4.87 -2.27 14.71
C VAL A 75 -5.73 -3.32 15.42
N HIS A 76 -5.69 -4.57 14.95
CA HIS A 76 -6.34 -5.68 15.66
C HIS A 76 -5.38 -6.80 16.08
N ASP A 77 -4.19 -6.93 15.49
CA ASP A 77 -3.28 -8.05 15.84
C ASP A 77 -2.25 -7.72 16.93
N ALA A 78 -1.92 -6.45 17.16
CA ALA A 78 -0.91 -6.07 18.15
C ALA A 78 -1.45 -6.02 19.60
N GLU A 79 -2.73 -5.66 19.79
CA GLU A 79 -3.33 -5.54 21.12
C GLU A 79 -3.65 -6.94 21.72
N ALA A 80 -4.04 -7.91 20.88
CA ALA A 80 -4.36 -9.27 21.31
C ALA A 80 -3.14 -10.02 21.86
N HIS A 81 -1.94 -9.77 21.31
CA HIS A 81 -0.72 -10.40 21.78
C HIS A 81 -0.26 -9.85 23.14
N LYS A 82 -0.64 -8.60 23.47
CA LYS A 82 -0.24 -7.96 24.72
C LYS A 82 -1.08 -8.43 25.92
N GLN A 83 -2.36 -8.77 25.72
CA GLN A 83 -3.20 -9.34 26.79
C GLN A 83 -2.81 -10.78 27.15
N ASN A 84 -2.46 -11.61 26.17
CA ASN A 84 -2.09 -13.01 26.43
C ASN A 84 -0.76 -13.14 27.21
N ILE A 85 0.16 -12.19 27.09
CA ILE A 85 1.42 -12.18 27.85
C ILE A 85 1.17 -11.81 29.33
N LEU A 86 0.25 -10.87 29.60
CA LEU A 86 -0.08 -10.44 30.96
C LEU A 86 -0.91 -11.47 31.75
N GLU A 87 -1.69 -12.32 31.08
CA GLU A 87 -2.39 -13.44 31.73
C GLU A 87 -1.47 -14.64 32.01
N ALA A 88 -0.44 -14.87 31.19
CA ALA A 88 0.53 -15.95 31.39
C ALA A 88 1.54 -15.67 32.51
N GLU A 89 1.83 -14.40 32.82
CA GLU A 89 2.70 -14.00 33.93
C GLU A 89 2.00 -14.02 35.30
N ASN A 90 0.67 -14.17 35.35
CA ASN A 90 -0.13 -14.18 36.58
C ASN A 90 -0.63 -15.58 36.99
N LYS A 91 -0.02 -16.66 36.49
CA LYS A 91 -0.39 -18.04 36.84
C LYS A 91 0.76 -18.85 37.44
#